data_AF-A0A0R2CC80-F1
#
_entry.id   AF-A0A0R2CC80-F1
#
_cell.length_a   1.000
_cell.length_b   1.000
_cell.length_c   1.000
_cell.angle_alpha   90.00
_cell.angle_beta   90.00
_cell.angle_gamma   90.00
#
_symmetry.space_group_name_H-M   'P 1'
#
loop_
_entity.id
_entity.type
_entity.pdbx_description
1 polymer ?
#
loop_
_entity_poly.entity_id
_entity_poly.type
_entity_poly.pdbx_seq_one_letter_code
_entity_poly.pdbx_strand_id
1 'polypeptide(L)'
;MDMINEDYITQINLIKRAYEDHFGAPFPERIIGWWDPLHIEQHPDELEQGVKDMTRDVNEAIDSNTPIPELTAEEWSKIIP
;
A
#
# COMPACT_ATOMS: atom_id res chain seq x y z
N MET A 1 5.71 17.13 16.44
CA MET A 1 6.26 16.48 15.23
C MET A 1 6.06 15.00 15.46
N ASP A 2 5.01 14.48 14.85
CA ASP A 2 4.34 13.24 15.22
C ASP A 2 5.19 12.00 14.89
N MET A 3 5.84 11.44 15.90
CA MET A 3 6.62 10.18 15.82
C MET A 3 5.82 8.99 15.28
N ILE A 4 4.48 9.06 15.33
CA ILE A 4 3.57 8.02 14.86
C ILE A 4 3.61 7.89 13.32
N ASN A 5 3.81 8.99 12.61
CA ASN A 5 3.79 8.96 11.13
C ASN A 5 5.09 8.38 10.54
N GLU A 6 6.24 8.57 11.20
CA GLU A 6 7.53 8.07 10.72
C GLU A 6 7.66 6.55 10.79
N ASP A 7 7.06 5.93 11.81
CA ASP A 7 7.08 4.47 11.98
C ASP A 7 6.26 3.77 10.88
N TYR A 8 5.05 4.27 10.59
CA TYR A 8 4.21 3.72 9.52
C TYR A 8 4.83 3.90 8.14
N ILE A 9 5.44 5.06 7.85
CA ILE A 9 6.16 5.28 6.59
C ILE A 9 7.31 4.28 6.45
N THR A 10 8.06 4.02 7.53
CA THR A 10 9.16 3.06 7.53
C THR A 10 8.64 1.64 7.27
N GLN A 11 7.55 1.22 7.93
CA GLN A 11 6.94 -0.10 7.70
C GLN A 11 6.44 -0.25 6.26
N ILE A 12 5.72 0.74 5.72
CA ILE A 12 5.26 0.73 4.33
C ILE A 12 6.44 0.53 3.37
N ASN A 13 7.52 1.29 3.56
CA ASN A 13 8.71 1.18 2.71
C ASN A 13 9.38 -0.20 2.80
N LEU A 14 9.45 -0.80 3.99
CA LEU A 14 10.00 -2.14 4.19
C LEU A 14 9.14 -3.21 3.48
N ILE A 15 7.82 -3.11 3.57
CA ILE A 15 6.88 -4.05 2.95
C ILE A 15 6.93 -3.93 1.43
N LYS A 16 6.95 -2.70 0.89
CA LYS A 16 7.11 -2.47 -0.55
C LYS A 16 8.39 -3.12 -1.07
N ARG A 17 9.50 -2.89 -0.36
CA ARG A 17 10.78 -3.48 -0.73
C ARG A 17 10.77 -5.00 -0.70
N ALA A 18 10.16 -5.62 0.31
CA ALA A 18 10.05 -7.08 0.38
C ALA A 18 9.27 -7.67 -0.81
N TYR A 19 8.19 -7.00 -1.22
CA TYR A 19 7.44 -7.35 -2.42
C TYR A 19 8.29 -7.21 -3.69
N GLU A 20 8.99 -6.08 -3.84
CA GLU A 20 9.85 -5.81 -5.01
C GLU A 20 11.00 -6.81 -5.13
N ASP A 21 11.64 -7.14 -4.00
CA ASP A 21 12.72 -8.13 -3.93
C ASP A 21 12.22 -9.54 -4.30
N HIS A 22 10.98 -9.90 -3.92
CA HIS A 22 10.39 -11.21 -4.22
C HIS A 22 9.95 -11.35 -5.69
N PHE A 23 9.24 -10.35 -6.23
CA PHE A 23 8.70 -10.40 -7.59
C PHE A 23 9.65 -9.84 -8.67
N GLY A 24 10.70 -9.12 -8.27
CA GLY A 24 11.62 -8.46 -9.21
C GLY A 24 10.96 -7.34 -10.03
N ALA A 25 9.87 -6.77 -9.53
CA ALA A 25 9.07 -5.74 -10.19
C ALA A 25 8.69 -4.65 -9.18
N PRO A 26 8.53 -3.38 -9.61
CA PRO A 26 8.17 -2.29 -8.71
C PRO A 26 6.83 -2.54 -8.02
N PHE A 27 6.69 -2.04 -6.80
CA PHE A 27 5.45 -2.14 -6.04
C PHE A 27 4.33 -1.36 -6.75
N PRO A 28 3.11 -1.91 -6.87
CA PRO A 28 2.05 -1.23 -7.59
C PRO A 28 1.61 0.05 -6.88
N GLU A 29 1.41 1.14 -7.65
CA GLU A 29 1.05 2.45 -7.08
C GLU A 29 -0.46 2.71 -7.15
N ARG A 30 -1.17 2.05 -8.07
CA ARG A 30 -2.61 2.22 -8.31
C ARG A 30 -3.41 1.04 -7.78
N ILE A 31 -3.51 0.97 -6.45
CA ILE A 31 -4.20 -0.12 -5.74
C ILE A 31 -5.34 0.49 -4.93
N ILE A 32 -6.54 -0.09 -5.03
CA ILE A 32 -7.66 0.24 -4.15
C ILE A 32 -7.66 -0.73 -2.98
N GLY A 33 -7.85 -0.22 -1.76
CA GLY A 33 -8.32 -1.04 -0.65
C GLY A 33 -7.55 -0.88 0.66
N TRP A 34 -6.32 -0.39 0.64
CA TRP A 34 -5.53 -0.24 1.88
C TRP A 34 -5.75 1.10 2.54
N TRP A 35 -5.73 2.18 1.78
CA TRP A 35 -6.06 3.50 2.28
C TRP A 35 -6.39 4.43 1.10
N ASP A 36 -7.21 5.44 1.36
CA ASP A 36 -7.41 6.52 0.39
C ASP A 36 -6.39 7.63 0.65
N PRO A 37 -5.45 7.88 -0.28
CA PRO A 37 -4.45 8.93 -0.13
C PRO A 37 -5.07 10.34 -0.01
N LEU A 38 -6.32 10.55 -0.46
CA LEU A 38 -7.03 11.82 -0.31
C LEU A 38 -7.67 12.01 1.08
N HIS A 39 -7.90 10.92 1.83
CA HIS A 39 -8.55 10.96 3.14
C HIS A 39 -7.59 10.75 4.31
N ILE A 40 -6.38 10.23 4.07
CA ILE A 40 -5.39 9.94 5.12
C ILE A 40 -4.91 11.19 5.88
N GLU A 41 -4.86 12.35 5.22
CA GLU A 41 -4.52 13.61 5.89
C GLU A 41 -5.62 14.07 6.86
N GLN A 42 -6.86 13.59 6.67
CA GLN A 42 -8.02 13.95 7.49
C GLN A 42 -8.35 12.88 8.55
N HIS A 43 -7.88 11.64 8.35
CA HIS A 43 -8.15 10.47 9.21
C HIS A 43 -6.87 9.64 9.47
N PRO A 44 -5.94 10.13 10.32
CA PRO A 44 -4.67 9.46 10.59
C PRO A 44 -4.83 8.12 11.31
N ASP A 45 -5.98 7.86 11.92
CA ASP A 45 -6.38 6.59 12.50
C ASP A 45 -6.64 5.50 11.43
N GLU A 46 -7.04 5.88 10.22
CA GLU A 46 -7.19 4.95 9.10
C GLU A 46 -5.84 4.48 8.55
N LEU A 47 -4.76 5.25 8.77
CA LEU A 47 -3.41 4.88 8.34
C LEU A 47 -2.93 3.59 9.00
N GLU A 48 -3.16 3.42 10.31
CA GLU A 48 -2.74 2.21 11.03
C GLU A 48 -3.43 0.97 10.45
N GLN A 49 -4.74 1.05 10.23
CA GLN A 49 -5.51 -0.05 9.69
C GLN A 49 -5.08 -0.35 8.25
N GLY A 50 -4.85 0.69 7.45
CA GLY A 50 -4.36 0.54 6.08
C GLY A 50 -2.97 -0.09 5.98
N VAL A 51 -2.04 0.26 6.88
CA VAL A 51 -0.72 -0.39 6.95
C VAL A 51 -0.88 -1.87 7.30
N LYS A 52 -1.76 -2.23 8.25
CA LYS A 52 -2.02 -3.64 8.60
C LYS A 52 -2.60 -4.42 7.44
N ASP A 53 -3.58 -3.86 6.73
CA ASP A 53 -4.20 -4.51 5.58
C ASP A 53 -3.22 -4.66 4.41
N MET A 54 -2.41 -3.64 4.12
CA MET A 54 -1.31 -3.75 3.14
C MET A 54 -0.30 -4.83 3.54
N THR A 55 0.10 -4.87 4.81
CA THR A 55 1.05 -5.87 5.30
C THR A 55 0.51 -7.29 5.07
N ARG A 56 -0.77 -7.51 5.38
CA ARG A 56 -1.42 -8.80 5.18
C ARG A 56 -1.44 -9.18 3.70
N ASP A 57 -1.94 -8.30 2.86
CA ASP A 57 -2.14 -8.60 1.43
C ASP A 57 -0.81 -8.79 0.70
N VAL A 58 0.24 -8.06 1.09
CA VAL A 58 1.60 -8.26 0.56
C VAL A 58 2.19 -9.59 0.99
N ASN A 59 2.06 -9.97 2.26
CA ASN A 59 2.51 -11.28 2.71
C ASN A 59 1.75 -12.41 1.99
N GLU A 60 0.44 -12.26 1.81
CA GLU A 60 -0.37 -13.23 1.06
C GLU A 60 0.06 -13.32 -0.41
N ALA A 61 0.36 -12.19 -1.05
CA ALA A 61 0.89 -12.15 -2.41
C ALA A 61 2.23 -12.89 -2.51
N ILE A 62 3.16 -12.63 -1.59
CA ILE A 62 4.46 -13.31 -1.52
C ILE A 62 4.29 -14.81 -1.29
N ASP A 63 3.49 -15.20 -0.29
CA ASP A 63 3.26 -16.61 0.10
C ASP A 63 2.58 -17.41 -1.02
N SER A 64 1.63 -16.79 -1.73
CA SER A 64 0.94 -17.39 -2.87
C SER A 64 1.68 -17.23 -4.20
N ASN A 65 2.82 -16.51 -4.19
CA ASN A 65 3.56 -16.10 -5.38
C ASN A 65 2.67 -15.47 -6.47
N THR A 66 1.66 -14.70 -6.05
CA THR A 66 0.68 -14.04 -6.92
C THR A 66 0.78 -12.53 -6.74
N PRO A 67 1.19 -11.77 -7.76
CA PRO A 67 1.31 -10.31 -7.68
C PRO A 67 -0.01 -9.63 -7.36
N ILE A 68 0.07 -8.52 -6.65
CA ILE A 68 -1.09 -7.67 -6.35
C ILE A 68 -1.50 -6.96 -7.64
N PRO A 69 -2.79 -7.00 -8.04
CA PRO A 69 -3.25 -6.38 -9.27
C PRO A 69 -3.11 -4.86 -9.20
N GLU A 70 -2.52 -4.28 -10.23
CA GLU A 70 -2.45 -2.83 -10.42
C GLU A 70 -3.52 -2.37 -11.39
N LEU A 71 -4.23 -1.29 -11.03
CA LEU A 71 -5.16 -0.66 -11.95
C LEU A 71 -4.42 0.12 -13.04
N THR A 72 -5.00 0.11 -14.24
CA THR A 72 -4.53 0.96 -15.33
C THR A 72 -4.75 2.44 -14.98
N ALA A 73 -3.99 3.33 -15.63
CA ALA A 73 -4.17 4.78 -15.43
C ALA A 73 -5.60 5.25 -15.76
N GLU A 74 -6.26 4.60 -16.74
CA GLU A 74 -7.64 4.90 -17.10
C GLU A 74 -8.63 4.49 -16.01
N GLU A 75 -8.44 3.32 -15.39
CA GLU A 75 -9.26 2.87 -14.27
C GLU A 75 -9.06 3.75 -13.05
N TRP A 76 -7.80 4.08 -12.74
CA TRP A 76 -7.45 4.94 -11.61
C TRP A 76 -8.06 6.35 -11.73
N SER A 77 -8.01 6.95 -12.92
CA SER A 77 -8.58 8.27 -13.19
C SER A 77 -10.12 8.32 -13.04
N LYS A 78 -10.82 7.18 -13.03
CA LYS A 78 -12.26 7.13 -12.76
C LYS A 78 -12.58 7.13 -11.26
N ILE A 79 -11.58 6.87 -10.42
CA ILE A 79 -11.72 6.71 -8.96
C ILE A 79 -11.15 7.93 -8.24
N ILE A 80 -9.92 8.32 -8.60
CA ILE A 80 -9.21 9.47 -8.05
C ILE A 80 -9.18 10.52 -9.18
N PRO A 81 -10.03 11.56 -9.11
CA PRO A 81 -10.10 12.61 -10.14
C PRO A 81 -8.89 13.56 -10.14
#